data_AF-A0A9W9X198-F1
#
_entry.id   AF-A0A9W9X198-F1
#
_cell.length_a   1.000
_cell.length_b   1.000
_cell.length_c   1.000
_cell.angle_alpha   90.00
_cell.angle_beta   90.00
_cell.angle_gamma   90.00
#
_symmetry.space_group_name_H-M   'P 1'
#
loop_
_entity.id
_entity.type
_entity.pdbx_description
1 polymer ?
#
loop_
_entity_poly.entity_id
_entity_poly.type
_entity_poly.pdbx_seq_one_letter_code
_entity_poly.pdbx_strand_id
1 'polypeptide(L)'
;MGRESKCGKGFCESVDVLTKSFDRDPKLSRYPNTASLKKRLITLRQDFVNWLGETKDTYGLNSRFSNTNSNGLWEYSPFLCGAGLSEALESAYGMGMLLWDKFPEPMCVLHLHNVLVQKGLIAQPVILWAALQSFFQDSLFSNGNIPTFEFAEAIITRIGRPNAHRSSPRNRSRRQQLSRNATNMNELLDPSVNRLFKTKSLLQAYRGANWIPDRIPDEDIPFPTSLASMRLVETKKTKDRATGEVTLADTDLVRRARSGGLSDKELIRLSSEFVMLEQPGVSEMMKTSQPTVPEEHPFGPAGDPSKHDLSLPTYVNLLKLDLVDDVCGNMRPLSGLNYNSILVHCYWMFRKIEEKLKARYNQTWAQAYLGQCALTQREVFTVAALGGRDPECLEVIAGVFEEQSPGFMDHIYWDTLSDISGQREIAASGDDKTRSSPDSCTIM
;
A
#
# COMPACT_ATOMS: atom_id res chain seq x y z
N MET A 1 -14.15 28.04 0.15
CA MET A 1 -14.40 27.51 1.51
C MET A 1 -13.06 27.27 2.17
N GLY A 2 -12.82 27.90 3.32
CA GLY A 2 -11.52 27.84 4.01
C GLY A 2 -11.19 26.42 4.45
N ARG A 3 -10.06 25.90 3.99
CA ARG A 3 -9.43 24.73 4.61
C ARG A 3 -8.87 25.22 5.95
N GLU A 4 -9.62 25.02 7.03
CA GLU A 4 -9.02 25.02 8.35
C GLU A 4 -7.90 23.98 8.32
N SER A 5 -6.66 24.45 8.42
CA SER A 5 -5.48 23.60 8.52
C SER A 5 -5.61 22.79 9.81
N LYS A 6 -6.12 21.56 9.70
CA LYS A 6 -6.07 20.60 10.80
C LYS A 6 -4.59 20.35 11.09
N CYS A 7 -4.09 20.95 12.17
CA CYS A 7 -2.75 20.71 12.68
C CYS A 7 -2.57 19.19 12.86
N GLY A 8 -1.55 18.62 12.23
CA GLY A 8 -1.16 17.22 12.31
C GLY A 8 -1.42 16.39 11.06
N LYS A 9 -2.11 16.92 10.04
CA LYS A 9 -2.53 16.14 8.85
C LYS A 9 -1.80 16.59 7.59
N GLY A 10 -1.02 15.68 6.99
CA GLY A 10 -0.39 15.87 5.68
C GLY A 10 1.05 15.39 5.61
N PHE A 11 1.55 15.22 4.38
CA PHE A 11 2.90 14.71 4.13
C PHE A 11 3.97 15.63 4.74
N CYS A 12 3.94 16.93 4.42
CA CYS A 12 4.97 17.88 4.83
C CYS A 12 5.12 17.99 6.36
N GLU A 13 4.00 18.05 7.08
CA GLU A 13 4.01 18.13 8.54
C GLU A 13 4.54 16.83 9.16
N SER A 14 4.11 15.68 8.66
CA SER A 14 4.63 14.39 9.13
C SER A 14 6.14 14.24 8.90
N VAL A 15 6.67 14.77 7.79
CA VAL A 15 8.12 14.84 7.54
C VAL A 15 8.82 15.74 8.55
N ASP A 16 8.25 16.90 8.88
CA ASP A 16 8.83 17.83 9.85
C ASP A 16 8.92 17.19 11.25
N VAL A 17 7.87 16.50 11.68
CA VAL A 17 7.85 15.79 12.97
C VAL A 17 8.79 14.59 12.97
N LEU A 18 8.83 13.82 11.89
CA LEU A 18 9.71 12.66 11.75
C LEU A 18 11.19 13.09 11.75
N THR A 19 11.51 14.18 11.06
CA THR A 19 12.86 14.74 11.02
C THR A 19 13.33 15.19 12.40
N LYS A 20 12.45 15.87 13.16
CA LYS A 20 12.73 16.23 14.57
C LYS A 20 12.92 14.99 15.44
N SER A 21 12.21 13.91 15.16
CA SER A 21 12.36 12.65 15.89
C SER A 21 13.74 12.01 15.62
N PHE A 22 14.23 12.04 14.38
CA PHE A 22 15.58 11.59 14.05
C PHE A 22 16.70 12.37 14.75
N ASP A 23 16.49 13.67 14.97
CA ASP A 23 17.47 14.53 15.65
C ASP A 23 17.46 14.37 17.17
N ARG A 24 16.28 14.08 17.76
CA ARG A 24 16.10 14.01 19.21
C ARG A 24 16.39 12.65 19.80
N ASP A 25 16.25 11.57 19.04
CA ASP A 25 16.52 10.21 19.52
C ASP A 25 17.94 9.78 19.10
N PRO A 26 18.92 9.79 20.02
CA PRO A 26 20.29 9.37 19.71
C PRO A 26 20.38 7.90 19.30
N LYS A 27 19.34 7.08 19.58
CA LYS A 27 19.25 5.70 19.07
C LYS A 27 18.96 5.69 17.57
N LEU A 28 18.18 6.65 17.06
CA LEU A 28 17.86 6.77 15.64
C LEU A 28 19.06 7.25 14.81
N SER A 29 19.93 8.05 15.41
CA SER A 29 21.17 8.52 14.78
C SER A 29 22.18 7.39 14.55
N ARG A 30 22.05 6.25 15.25
CA ARG A 30 22.95 5.09 15.14
C ARG A 30 22.59 4.13 14.00
N TYR A 31 21.41 4.27 13.39
CA TYR A 31 21.05 3.41 12.26
C TYR A 31 21.88 3.79 11.02
N PRO A 32 22.39 2.79 10.26
CA PRO A 32 23.13 3.06 9.05
C PRO A 32 22.25 3.84 8.06
N ASN A 33 22.82 4.89 7.44
CA ASN A 33 22.18 5.70 6.43
C ASN A 33 21.02 6.61 6.89
N THR A 34 20.75 6.78 8.19
CA THR A 34 19.71 7.71 8.68
C THR A 34 19.86 9.11 8.10
N ALA A 35 21.09 9.65 8.05
CA ALA A 35 21.36 10.96 7.48
C ALA A 35 21.00 11.06 5.98
N SER A 36 21.27 10.00 5.21
CA SER A 36 20.92 9.94 3.78
C SER A 36 19.41 9.85 3.59
N LEU A 37 18.73 9.00 4.38
CA LEU A 37 17.27 8.86 4.34
C LEU A 37 16.56 10.17 4.73
N LYS A 38 17.03 10.81 5.81
CA LYS A 38 16.55 12.14 6.23
C LYS A 38 16.72 13.17 5.12
N LYS A 39 17.89 13.23 4.47
CA LYS A 39 18.13 14.15 3.34
C LYS A 39 17.12 13.91 2.21
N ARG A 40 16.91 12.65 1.81
CA ARG A 40 15.94 12.29 0.76
C ARG A 40 14.52 12.69 1.12
N LEU A 41 14.13 12.46 2.37
CA LEU A 41 12.80 12.83 2.86
C LEU A 41 12.56 14.35 2.80
N ILE A 42 13.57 15.14 3.19
CA ILE A 42 13.54 16.60 3.11
C ILE A 42 13.48 17.07 1.65
N THR A 43 14.26 16.47 0.76
CA THR A 43 14.20 16.77 -0.68
C THR A 43 12.80 16.52 -1.23
N LEU A 44 12.22 15.33 -0.98
CA LEU A 44 10.88 15.00 -1.45
C LEU A 44 9.81 15.96 -0.91
N ARG A 45 9.91 16.35 0.37
CA ARG A 45 9.04 17.38 0.96
C ARG A 45 9.18 18.71 0.22
N GLN A 46 10.41 19.13 -0.08
CA GLN A 46 10.65 20.38 -0.78
C GLN A 46 10.09 20.34 -2.21
N ASP A 47 10.21 19.19 -2.88
CA ASP A 47 9.62 18.97 -4.19
C ASP A 47 8.10 19.10 -4.14
N PHE A 48 7.43 18.50 -3.15
CA PHE A 48 5.98 18.65 -3.01
C PHE A 48 5.58 20.10 -2.73
N VAL A 49 6.31 20.81 -1.86
CA VAL A 49 6.01 22.22 -1.57
C VAL A 49 6.19 23.12 -2.81
N ASN A 50 7.14 22.81 -3.68
CA ASN A 50 7.47 23.64 -4.84
C ASN A 50 6.66 23.29 -6.09
N TRP A 51 6.29 22.03 -6.25
CA TRP A 51 5.75 21.49 -7.51
C TRP A 51 4.34 20.93 -7.42
N LEU A 52 3.81 20.64 -6.21
CA LEU A 52 2.48 20.09 -6.05
C LEU A 52 1.44 21.19 -5.77
N GLY A 53 0.61 21.48 -6.77
CA GLY A 53 -0.64 22.27 -6.64
C GLY A 53 -0.49 23.79 -6.50
N GLU A 54 0.52 24.28 -5.77
CA GLU A 54 0.87 25.70 -5.67
C GLU A 54 2.30 25.90 -6.16
N THR A 55 2.50 26.39 -7.38
CA THR A 55 3.81 26.91 -7.80
C THR A 55 4.12 28.13 -6.96
N LYS A 56 4.90 27.96 -5.88
CA LYS A 56 5.55 29.10 -5.24
C LYS A 56 6.66 29.59 -6.14
N ASP A 57 6.48 30.80 -6.66
CA ASP A 57 7.44 31.56 -7.45
C ASP A 57 8.88 31.28 -7.04
N THR A 58 9.58 30.48 -7.83
CA THR A 58 11.02 30.25 -7.63
C THR A 58 11.87 31.02 -8.63
N TYR A 59 11.30 31.56 -9.72
CA TYR A 59 12.06 32.27 -10.76
C TYR A 59 11.29 33.38 -11.51
N GLY A 60 10.42 34.15 -10.84
CA GLY A 60 9.86 35.40 -11.38
C GLY A 60 8.90 35.26 -12.58
N LEU A 61 8.34 34.07 -12.79
CA LEU A 61 7.30 33.83 -13.79
C LEU A 61 5.96 33.66 -13.08
N ASN A 62 5.21 34.76 -12.98
CA ASN A 62 3.82 34.71 -12.50
C ASN A 62 3.04 33.68 -13.32
N SER A 63 2.26 32.83 -12.65
CA SER A 63 1.19 32.10 -13.31
C SER A 63 0.37 33.09 -14.14
N ARG A 64 0.03 32.75 -15.39
CA ARG A 64 -0.87 33.58 -16.21
C ARG A 64 -2.22 33.84 -15.52
N PHE A 65 -2.55 33.04 -14.50
CA PHE A 65 -3.76 33.13 -13.70
C PHE A 65 -3.55 33.83 -12.34
N SER A 66 -2.35 34.31 -12.00
CA SER A 66 -2.05 34.93 -10.68
C SER A 66 -2.96 36.09 -10.33
N ASN A 67 -3.46 36.81 -11.34
CA ASN A 67 -4.31 37.99 -11.19
C ASN A 67 -5.80 37.65 -10.99
N THR A 68 -6.19 36.38 -11.20
CA THR A 68 -7.58 35.89 -11.09
C THR A 68 -7.73 34.78 -10.05
N ASN A 69 -6.82 33.81 -10.04
CA ASN A 69 -6.79 32.71 -9.08
C ASN A 69 -5.37 32.12 -8.92
N SER A 70 -4.84 32.14 -7.69
CA SER A 70 -3.55 31.50 -7.35
C SER A 70 -3.53 29.98 -7.62
N ASN A 71 -4.71 29.35 -7.70
CA ASN A 71 -4.91 27.95 -8.04
C ASN A 71 -5.47 27.75 -9.47
N GLY A 72 -5.30 28.72 -10.37
CA GLY A 72 -5.88 28.65 -11.72
C GLY A 72 -5.55 27.34 -12.46
N LEU A 73 -4.39 26.71 -12.21
CA LEU A 73 -4.07 25.42 -12.84
C LEU A 73 -5.09 24.31 -12.50
N TRP A 74 -5.65 24.30 -11.28
CA TRP A 74 -6.71 23.35 -10.91
C TRP A 74 -8.01 23.58 -11.68
N GLU A 75 -8.33 24.84 -11.98
CA GLU A 75 -9.53 25.20 -12.75
C GLU A 75 -9.35 24.95 -14.24
N TYR A 76 -8.18 25.27 -14.79
CA TYR A 76 -7.91 25.20 -16.23
C TYR A 76 -7.30 23.88 -16.69
N SER A 77 -6.69 23.09 -15.79
CA SER A 77 -6.10 21.79 -16.09
C SER A 77 -6.19 20.82 -14.90
N PRO A 78 -7.41 20.43 -14.48
CA PRO A 78 -7.60 19.48 -13.37
C PRO A 78 -6.91 18.13 -13.64
N PHE A 79 -6.79 17.73 -14.90
CA PHE A 79 -6.05 16.52 -15.30
C PHE A 79 -4.58 16.58 -14.89
N LEU A 80 -3.88 17.67 -15.21
CA LEU A 80 -2.46 17.82 -14.87
C LEU A 80 -2.25 17.83 -13.35
N CYS A 81 -3.15 18.49 -12.62
CA CYS A 81 -3.15 18.47 -11.16
C CYS A 81 -3.38 17.06 -10.59
N GLY A 82 -4.30 16.29 -11.17
CA GLY A 82 -4.54 14.90 -10.82
C GLY A 82 -3.33 13.99 -11.08
N ALA A 83 -2.68 14.14 -12.24
CA ALA A 83 -1.47 13.41 -12.58
C ALA A 83 -0.32 13.73 -11.60
N GLY A 84 -0.07 15.02 -11.33
CA GLY A 84 0.94 15.44 -10.36
C GLY A 84 0.67 14.92 -8.95
N LEU A 85 -0.60 14.91 -8.52
CA LEU A 85 -1.00 14.32 -7.25
C LEU A 85 -0.76 12.81 -7.20
N SER A 86 -1.12 12.09 -8.28
CA SER A 86 -0.87 10.65 -8.40
C SER A 86 0.62 10.33 -8.23
N GLU A 87 1.51 11.05 -8.92
CA GLU A 87 2.96 10.86 -8.81
C GLU A 87 3.50 11.19 -7.41
N ALA A 88 2.94 12.21 -6.76
CA ALA A 88 3.30 12.57 -5.40
C ALA A 88 2.88 11.49 -4.39
N LEU A 89 1.66 10.95 -4.51
CA LEU A 89 1.19 9.86 -3.65
C LEU A 89 2.04 8.59 -3.83
N GLU A 90 2.40 8.27 -5.07
CA GLU A 90 3.29 7.15 -5.38
C GLU A 90 4.67 7.31 -4.71
N SER A 91 5.25 8.51 -4.82
CA SER A 91 6.55 8.82 -4.22
C SER A 91 6.48 8.82 -2.69
N ALA A 92 5.38 9.33 -2.12
CA ALA A 92 5.13 9.31 -0.68
C ALA A 92 5.01 7.87 -0.14
N TYR A 93 4.26 7.01 -0.85
CA TYR A 93 4.14 5.59 -0.54
C TYR A 93 5.49 4.89 -0.58
N GLY A 94 6.22 5.01 -1.70
CA GLY A 94 7.53 4.37 -1.88
C GLY A 94 8.55 4.82 -0.81
N MET A 95 8.57 6.12 -0.48
CA MET A 95 9.41 6.62 0.60
C MET A 95 9.00 6.08 1.97
N GLY A 96 7.69 5.97 2.23
CA GLY A 96 7.17 5.34 3.44
C GLY A 96 7.61 3.88 3.59
N MET A 97 7.46 3.08 2.53
CA MET A 97 7.89 1.68 2.49
C MET A 97 9.40 1.54 2.69
N LEU A 98 10.20 2.40 2.04
CA LEU A 98 11.64 2.43 2.24
C LEU A 98 12.01 2.72 3.70
N LEU A 99 11.35 3.70 4.34
CA LEU A 99 11.59 4.01 5.75
C LEU A 99 11.19 2.84 6.66
N TRP A 100 10.00 2.27 6.46
CA TRP A 100 9.52 1.13 7.25
C TRP A 100 10.39 -0.11 7.10
N ASP A 101 11.06 -0.30 5.97
CA ASP A 101 12.02 -1.39 5.79
C ASP A 101 13.34 -1.18 6.57
N LYS A 102 13.70 0.08 6.82
CA LYS A 102 14.96 0.46 7.47
C LYS A 102 14.82 0.62 8.99
N PHE A 103 13.62 0.99 9.43
CA PHE A 103 13.30 1.21 10.84
C PHE A 103 12.48 0.02 11.38
N PRO A 104 12.90 -0.62 12.49
CA PRO A 104 12.23 -1.81 13.01
C PRO A 104 10.87 -1.52 13.65
N GLU A 105 10.58 -0.27 14.00
CA GLU A 105 9.45 0.11 14.84
C GLU A 105 8.09 -0.29 14.27
N PRO A 106 7.76 -0.05 12.98
CA PRO A 106 6.48 -0.48 12.42
C PRO A 106 6.27 -1.99 12.54
N MET A 107 7.30 -2.77 12.18
CA MET A 107 7.24 -4.23 12.28
C MET A 107 7.04 -4.66 13.74
N CYS A 108 7.81 -4.09 14.67
CA CYS A 108 7.70 -4.45 16.07
C CYS A 108 6.33 -4.10 16.68
N VAL A 109 5.79 -2.90 16.39
CA VAL A 109 4.46 -2.48 16.85
C VAL A 109 3.38 -3.44 16.33
N LEU A 110 3.45 -3.84 15.05
CA LEU A 110 2.48 -4.75 14.46
C LEU A 110 2.55 -6.15 15.08
N HIS A 111 3.74 -6.66 15.41
CA HIS A 111 3.85 -7.95 16.12
C HIS A 111 3.38 -7.86 17.58
N LEU A 112 3.68 -6.76 18.29
CA LEU A 112 3.18 -6.53 19.64
C LEU A 112 1.64 -6.43 19.64
N HIS A 113 1.05 -5.68 18.71
CA HIS A 113 -0.40 -5.63 18.55
C HIS A 113 -1.01 -7.02 18.39
N ASN A 114 -0.42 -7.87 17.53
CA ASN A 114 -0.90 -9.23 17.32
C ASN A 114 -0.91 -10.04 18.64
N VAL A 115 0.18 -10.02 19.42
CA VAL A 115 0.22 -10.81 20.66
C VAL A 115 -0.82 -10.33 21.67
N LEU A 116 -1.05 -9.01 21.75
CA LEU A 116 -2.02 -8.43 22.66
C LEU A 116 -3.45 -8.84 22.30
N VAL A 117 -3.80 -8.81 21.02
CA VAL A 117 -5.11 -9.24 20.53
C VAL A 117 -5.31 -10.74 20.77
N GLN A 118 -4.35 -11.58 20.35
CA GLN A 118 -4.48 -13.04 20.42
C GLN A 118 -4.51 -13.55 21.87
N LYS A 119 -3.86 -12.84 22.81
CA LYS A 119 -3.92 -13.16 24.24
C LYS A 119 -5.08 -12.49 24.98
N GLY A 120 -5.90 -11.68 24.31
CA GLY A 120 -7.01 -10.95 24.95
C GLY A 120 -6.54 -9.94 26.01
N LEU A 121 -5.37 -9.34 25.83
CA LEU A 121 -4.78 -8.38 26.75
C LEU A 121 -5.24 -6.94 26.52
N ILE A 122 -5.90 -6.68 25.39
CA ILE A 122 -6.54 -5.40 25.08
C ILE A 122 -8.02 -5.63 24.80
N ALA A 123 -8.86 -4.68 25.21
CA ALA A 123 -10.32 -4.83 25.11
C ALA A 123 -10.82 -5.00 23.66
N GLN A 124 -10.22 -4.27 22.72
CA GLN A 124 -10.54 -4.33 21.29
C GLN A 124 -9.26 -4.16 20.45
N PRO A 125 -9.17 -4.79 19.28
CA PRO A 125 -8.09 -4.53 18.34
C PRO A 125 -8.06 -3.04 17.95
N VAL A 126 -6.86 -2.45 17.96
CA VAL A 126 -6.69 -1.07 17.49
C VAL A 126 -6.82 -1.08 15.97
N ILE A 127 -7.80 -0.33 15.46
CA ILE A 127 -8.22 -0.37 14.05
C ILE A 127 -7.06 -0.13 13.09
N LEU A 128 -6.21 0.87 13.36
CA LEU A 128 -5.04 1.16 12.52
C LEU A 128 -4.11 -0.04 12.38
N TRP A 129 -3.75 -0.68 13.50
CA TRP A 129 -2.79 -1.79 13.50
C TRP A 129 -3.40 -3.03 12.87
N ALA A 130 -4.68 -3.32 13.11
CA ALA A 130 -5.40 -4.41 12.45
C ALA A 130 -5.45 -4.22 10.92
N ALA A 131 -5.75 -3.01 10.44
CA ALA A 131 -5.76 -2.70 9.01
C ALA A 131 -4.38 -2.90 8.38
N LEU A 132 -3.32 -2.37 9.00
CA LEU A 132 -1.95 -2.53 8.51
C LEU A 132 -1.46 -3.99 8.53
N GLN A 133 -1.87 -4.78 9.53
CA GLN A 133 -1.59 -6.22 9.56
C GLN A 133 -2.25 -6.94 8.37
N SER A 134 -3.47 -6.57 8.01
CA SER A 134 -4.17 -7.11 6.84
C SER A 134 -3.49 -6.69 5.52
N PHE A 135 -3.12 -5.42 5.38
CA PHE A 135 -2.50 -4.89 4.17
C PHE A 135 -1.11 -5.48 3.89
N PHE A 136 -0.33 -5.74 4.94
CA PHE A 136 1.07 -6.18 4.84
C PHE A 136 1.29 -7.58 5.40
N GLN A 137 0.24 -8.40 5.42
CA GLN A 137 0.24 -9.74 6.02
C GLN A 137 1.41 -10.61 5.52
N ASP A 138 1.66 -10.64 4.20
CA ASP A 138 2.76 -11.39 3.58
C ASP A 138 4.16 -10.83 3.92
N SER A 139 4.24 -9.54 4.24
CA SER A 139 5.49 -8.89 4.66
C SER A 139 5.81 -9.22 6.12
N LEU A 140 4.78 -9.30 6.97
CA LEU A 140 4.89 -9.46 8.42
C LEU A 140 4.95 -10.93 8.86
N PHE A 141 4.19 -11.82 8.23
CA PHE A 141 4.00 -13.18 8.74
C PHE A 141 4.29 -14.23 7.69
N SER A 142 4.97 -15.32 8.06
CA SER A 142 5.37 -16.38 7.12
C SER A 142 4.15 -16.93 6.37
N ASN A 143 4.21 -16.90 5.03
CA ASN A 143 3.10 -17.26 4.13
C ASN A 143 1.79 -16.49 4.38
N GLY A 144 1.88 -15.30 4.96
CA GLY A 144 0.71 -14.52 5.33
C GLY A 144 -0.05 -15.08 6.54
N ASN A 145 0.40 -16.10 7.25
CA ASN A 145 -0.40 -16.65 8.35
C ASN A 145 -0.19 -15.87 9.64
N ILE A 146 -1.22 -15.17 10.12
CA ILE A 146 -1.18 -14.43 11.39
C ILE A 146 -0.97 -15.44 12.54
N PRO A 147 0.13 -15.34 13.30
CA PRO A 147 0.42 -16.28 14.38
C PRO A 147 -0.60 -16.14 15.51
N THR A 148 -1.11 -17.27 15.99
CA THR A 148 -1.97 -17.36 17.20
C THR A 148 -1.18 -17.88 18.43
N PHE A 149 0.01 -18.42 18.21
CA PHE A 149 0.97 -18.87 19.23
C PHE A 149 2.40 -18.67 18.71
N GLU A 150 3.42 -18.97 19.54
CA GLU A 150 4.85 -18.89 19.14
C GLU A 150 5.26 -17.53 18.53
N PHE A 151 4.72 -16.44 19.09
CA PHE A 151 4.90 -15.08 18.57
C PHE A 151 6.36 -14.65 18.40
N ALA A 152 7.24 -15.07 19.33
CA ALA A 152 8.66 -14.80 19.26
C ALA A 152 9.34 -15.48 18.04
N GLU A 153 9.00 -16.73 17.75
CA GLU A 153 9.55 -17.45 16.59
C GLU A 153 9.06 -16.83 15.27
N ALA A 154 7.82 -16.35 15.23
CA ALA A 154 7.27 -15.67 14.06
C ALA A 154 8.08 -14.42 13.70
N ILE A 155 8.41 -13.57 14.68
CA ILE A 155 9.22 -12.36 14.43
C ILE A 155 10.69 -12.72 14.15
N ILE A 156 11.28 -13.69 14.87
CA ILE A 156 12.67 -14.13 14.68
C ILE A 156 12.85 -14.66 13.26
N THR A 157 11.87 -15.42 12.75
CA THR A 157 11.91 -15.91 11.37
C THR A 157 12.00 -14.75 10.37
N ARG A 158 11.36 -13.61 10.63
CA ARG A 158 11.41 -12.44 9.74
C ARG A 158 12.67 -11.60 9.91
N ILE A 159 13.17 -11.44 11.13
CA ILE A 159 14.41 -10.70 11.41
C ILE A 159 15.63 -11.49 10.91
N GLY A 160 15.67 -12.79 11.21
CA GLY A 160 16.85 -13.66 11.09
C GLY A 160 16.91 -14.53 9.83
N ARG A 161 15.78 -14.88 9.20
CA ARG A 161 15.79 -15.64 7.94
C ARG A 161 15.43 -14.73 6.76
N PRO A 162 16.36 -14.50 5.82
CA PRO A 162 15.95 -14.24 4.46
C PRO A 162 15.15 -15.48 4.02
N ASN A 163 13.84 -15.37 3.78
CA ASN A 163 13.01 -16.46 3.24
C ASN A 163 13.80 -17.33 2.26
N ALA A 164 14.00 -18.61 2.61
CA ALA A 164 14.89 -19.53 1.87
C ALA A 164 14.43 -19.73 0.41
N HIS A 165 13.16 -19.48 0.11
CA HIS A 165 12.60 -19.51 -1.25
C HIS A 165 12.73 -18.20 -2.04
N ARG A 166 12.97 -17.04 -1.39
CA ARG A 166 12.97 -15.72 -2.08
C ARG A 166 14.22 -14.87 -1.83
N SER A 167 15.17 -15.32 -1.01
CA SER A 167 16.40 -14.57 -0.72
C SER A 167 17.63 -15.48 -0.68
N SER A 168 17.95 -16.00 -1.86
CA SER A 168 19.32 -16.40 -2.17
C SER A 168 20.28 -15.23 -1.93
N PRO A 169 21.55 -15.47 -1.54
CA PRO A 169 22.61 -14.44 -1.56
C PRO A 169 22.64 -13.66 -2.88
N ARG A 170 22.26 -14.30 -3.99
CA ARG A 170 22.09 -13.71 -5.32
C ARG A 170 21.00 -12.62 -5.38
N ASN A 171 19.93 -12.75 -4.61
CA ASN A 171 18.89 -11.73 -4.51
C ASN A 171 19.29 -10.57 -3.59
N ARG A 172 20.21 -10.79 -2.64
CA ARG A 172 20.79 -9.70 -1.84
C ARG A 172 21.78 -8.88 -2.68
N SER A 173 22.64 -9.55 -3.45
CA SER A 173 23.55 -8.88 -4.38
C SER A 173 22.78 -8.18 -5.50
N ARG A 174 21.74 -8.81 -6.07
CA ARG A 174 20.85 -8.17 -7.06
C ARG A 174 20.11 -6.96 -6.50
N ARG A 175 19.58 -6.99 -5.27
CA ARG A 175 18.98 -5.81 -4.62
C ARG A 175 19.99 -4.70 -4.37
N GLN A 176 21.19 -5.05 -3.89
CA GLN A 176 22.27 -4.08 -3.73
C GLN A 176 22.73 -3.50 -5.07
N GLN A 177 22.75 -4.29 -6.14
CA GLN A 177 23.04 -3.81 -7.50
C GLN A 177 21.92 -2.92 -8.03
N LEU A 178 20.65 -3.30 -7.90
CA LEU A 178 19.51 -2.48 -8.30
C LEU A 178 19.50 -1.14 -7.57
N SER A 179 19.71 -1.15 -6.25
CA SER A 179 19.80 0.10 -5.46
C SER A 179 21.03 0.95 -5.80
N ARG A 180 22.17 0.33 -6.15
CA ARG A 180 23.40 1.05 -6.55
C ARG A 180 23.34 1.59 -7.97
N ASN A 181 22.63 0.89 -8.85
CA ASN A 181 22.47 1.26 -10.26
C ASN A 181 21.20 2.09 -10.50
N ALA A 182 20.42 2.37 -9.45
CA ALA A 182 19.23 3.19 -9.56
C ALA A 182 19.60 4.56 -10.13
N THR A 183 19.12 4.83 -11.34
CA THR A 183 19.45 6.06 -12.09
C THR A 183 18.47 7.18 -11.80
N ASN A 184 17.28 6.83 -11.30
CA ASN A 184 16.20 7.76 -11.00
C ASN A 184 15.58 7.47 -9.62
N MET A 185 14.81 8.44 -9.11
CA MET A 185 14.18 8.35 -7.79
C MET A 185 13.16 7.22 -7.71
N ASN A 186 12.44 6.94 -8.80
CA ASN A 186 11.39 5.92 -8.83
C ASN A 186 11.96 4.50 -8.62
N GLU A 187 13.08 4.17 -9.27
CA GLU A 187 13.80 2.90 -9.08
C GLU A 187 14.28 2.71 -7.64
N LEU A 188 14.66 3.81 -6.97
CA LEU A 188 15.06 3.77 -5.58
C LEU A 188 13.87 3.58 -4.62
N LEU A 189 12.71 4.12 -4.98
CA LEU A 189 11.49 4.07 -4.18
C LEU A 189 10.61 2.85 -4.51
N ASP A 190 11.03 1.97 -5.42
CA ASP A 190 10.34 0.71 -5.71
C ASP A 190 10.42 -0.23 -4.49
N PRO A 191 9.28 -0.62 -3.88
CA PRO A 191 9.26 -1.55 -2.75
C PRO A 191 9.93 -2.90 -3.04
N SER A 192 10.08 -3.30 -4.30
CA SER A 192 10.75 -4.54 -4.69
C SER A 192 12.21 -4.63 -4.18
N VAL A 193 12.87 -3.47 -3.96
CA VAL A 193 14.24 -3.42 -3.43
C VAL A 193 14.30 -3.64 -1.91
N ASN A 194 13.17 -3.54 -1.20
CA ASN A 194 13.10 -3.69 0.24
C ASN A 194 13.37 -5.12 0.72
N ARG A 195 13.65 -5.28 2.01
CA ARG A 195 13.80 -6.59 2.65
C ARG A 195 12.44 -7.20 2.99
N LEU A 196 11.58 -6.45 3.67
CA LEU A 196 10.33 -6.89 4.26
C LEU A 196 9.12 -6.33 3.52
N PHE A 197 8.96 -5.00 3.49
CA PHE A 197 7.80 -4.32 2.92
C PHE A 197 7.95 -4.16 1.40
N LYS A 198 7.53 -5.18 0.66
CA LYS A 198 7.68 -5.25 -0.81
C LYS A 198 6.39 -5.03 -1.60
N THR A 199 5.27 -4.90 -0.90
CA THR A 199 3.97 -4.66 -1.51
C THR A 199 4.04 -3.36 -2.32
N LYS A 200 3.55 -3.39 -3.56
CA LYS A 200 3.34 -2.19 -4.37
C LYS A 200 1.92 -1.67 -4.14
N SER A 201 1.75 -0.35 -4.19
CA SER A 201 0.41 0.23 -4.39
C SER A 201 -0.04 0.01 -5.83
N LEU A 202 -1.34 0.14 -6.10
CA LEU A 202 -1.81 0.01 -7.48
C LEU A 202 -1.23 1.11 -8.37
N LEU A 203 -1.08 2.35 -7.88
CA LEU A 203 -0.39 3.40 -8.63
C LEU A 203 1.01 2.99 -9.11
N GLN A 204 1.81 2.38 -8.24
CA GLN A 204 3.15 1.88 -8.59
C GLN A 204 3.09 0.71 -9.58
N ALA A 205 2.14 -0.21 -9.42
CA ALA A 205 1.96 -1.35 -10.32
C ALA A 205 1.63 -0.89 -11.74
N TYR A 206 0.68 0.04 -11.89
CA TYR A 206 0.30 0.60 -13.18
C TYR A 206 1.44 1.39 -13.81
N ARG A 207 2.12 2.28 -13.07
CA ARG A 207 3.26 3.03 -13.62
C ARG A 207 4.39 2.11 -14.06
N GLY A 208 4.74 1.10 -13.27
CA GLY A 208 5.76 0.10 -13.61
C GLY A 208 5.41 -0.72 -14.86
N ALA A 209 4.12 -0.82 -15.18
CA ALA A 209 3.60 -1.46 -16.39
C ALA A 209 3.36 -0.48 -17.56
N ASN A 210 3.82 0.77 -17.45
CA ASN A 210 3.54 1.86 -18.40
C ASN A 210 2.03 2.06 -18.64
N TRP A 211 1.23 1.95 -17.58
CA TRP A 211 -0.22 2.07 -17.59
C TRP A 211 -0.95 1.07 -18.48
N ILE A 212 -0.30 -0.04 -18.84
CA ILE A 212 -0.90 -1.15 -19.60
C ILE A 212 -1.22 -2.26 -18.60
N PRO A 213 -2.52 -2.48 -18.26
CA PRO A 213 -2.91 -3.43 -17.22
C PRO A 213 -2.39 -4.84 -17.46
N ASP A 214 -2.36 -5.30 -18.71
CA ASP A 214 -1.91 -6.64 -19.10
C ASP A 214 -0.42 -6.89 -18.81
N ARG A 215 0.38 -5.83 -18.70
CA ARG A 215 1.81 -5.92 -18.37
C ARG A 215 2.06 -6.04 -16.86
N ILE A 216 1.05 -5.79 -16.01
CA ILE A 216 1.18 -5.96 -14.56
C ILE A 216 1.27 -7.46 -14.27
N PRO A 217 2.28 -7.95 -13.52
CA PRO A 217 2.34 -9.37 -13.19
C PRO A 217 1.28 -9.73 -12.13
N ASP A 218 0.77 -10.97 -12.18
CA ASP A 218 -0.26 -11.45 -11.26
C ASP A 218 0.13 -11.30 -9.78
N GLU A 219 1.42 -11.37 -9.44
CA GLU A 219 1.91 -11.19 -8.07
C GLU A 219 1.68 -9.77 -7.52
N ASP A 220 1.65 -8.76 -8.39
CA ASP A 220 1.48 -7.35 -8.03
C ASP A 220 0.01 -6.92 -7.98
N ILE A 221 -0.93 -7.79 -8.38
CA ILE A 221 -2.37 -7.49 -8.40
C ILE A 221 -3.01 -7.98 -7.09
N PRO A 222 -3.59 -7.09 -6.26
CA PRO A 222 -4.35 -7.51 -5.10
C PRO A 222 -5.63 -8.28 -5.51
N PHE A 223 -5.94 -9.35 -4.78
CA PHE A 223 -7.14 -10.16 -5.06
C PHE A 223 -8.48 -9.40 -5.07
N PRO A 224 -8.75 -8.40 -4.17
CA PRO A 224 -10.05 -7.72 -4.17
C PRO A 224 -10.22 -6.65 -5.27
N THR A 225 -9.44 -6.73 -6.35
CA THR A 225 -9.48 -5.77 -7.47
C THR A 225 -10.31 -6.30 -8.63
N SER A 226 -10.84 -5.37 -9.42
CA SER A 226 -11.55 -5.65 -10.66
C SER A 226 -10.60 -6.29 -11.68
N LEU A 227 -9.34 -5.84 -11.74
CA LEU A 227 -8.32 -6.45 -12.59
C LEU A 227 -8.03 -7.92 -12.23
N ALA A 228 -7.93 -8.25 -10.94
CA ALA A 228 -7.80 -9.65 -10.51
C ALA A 228 -9.01 -10.47 -10.95
N SER A 229 -10.21 -9.92 -10.78
CA SER A 229 -11.47 -10.59 -11.15
C SER A 229 -11.53 -10.88 -12.65
N MET A 230 -11.18 -9.90 -13.50
CA MET A 230 -11.10 -10.08 -14.96
C MET A 230 -10.10 -11.18 -15.35
N ARG A 231 -8.90 -11.19 -14.77
CA ARG A 231 -7.90 -12.24 -15.07
C ARG A 231 -8.31 -13.63 -14.61
N LEU A 232 -9.05 -13.73 -13.50
CA LEU A 232 -9.58 -15.02 -13.02
C LEU A 232 -10.64 -15.56 -13.97
N VAL A 233 -11.49 -14.70 -14.56
CA VAL A 233 -12.46 -15.08 -15.60
C VAL A 233 -11.76 -15.67 -16.83
N GLU A 234 -10.67 -15.05 -17.26
CA GLU A 234 -9.89 -15.46 -18.44
C GLU A 234 -9.00 -16.68 -18.18
N THR A 235 -8.82 -17.07 -16.92
CA THR A 235 -7.95 -18.19 -16.56
C THR A 235 -8.49 -19.50 -17.15
N LYS A 236 -7.61 -20.21 -17.85
CA LYS A 236 -7.95 -21.47 -18.54
C LYS A 236 -8.54 -22.49 -17.56
N LYS A 237 -9.74 -22.97 -17.89
CA LYS A 237 -10.43 -24.05 -17.18
C LYS A 237 -9.94 -25.41 -17.70
N THR A 238 -9.44 -26.26 -16.80
CA THR A 238 -9.04 -27.64 -17.09
C THR A 238 -10.02 -28.61 -16.46
N LYS A 239 -10.51 -29.59 -17.23
CA LYS A 239 -11.36 -30.65 -16.69
C LYS A 239 -10.52 -31.86 -16.36
N ASP A 240 -10.52 -32.29 -15.11
CA ASP A 240 -9.90 -33.54 -14.71
C ASP A 240 -10.64 -34.71 -15.38
N ARG A 241 -9.90 -35.56 -16.08
CA ARG A 241 -10.45 -36.71 -16.82
C ARG A 241 -10.93 -37.83 -15.90
N ALA A 242 -10.39 -37.93 -14.69
CA ALA A 242 -10.73 -39.01 -13.75
C ALA A 242 -11.94 -38.64 -12.87
N THR A 243 -12.01 -37.40 -12.40
CA THR A 243 -13.05 -36.93 -11.46
C THR A 243 -14.16 -36.15 -12.15
N GLY A 244 -13.94 -35.66 -13.38
CA GLY A 244 -14.85 -34.78 -14.09
C GLY A 244 -14.91 -33.36 -13.53
N GLU A 245 -14.14 -33.05 -12.50
CA GLU A 245 -14.12 -31.74 -11.84
C GLU A 245 -13.40 -30.70 -12.69
N VAL A 246 -13.94 -29.47 -12.73
CA VAL A 246 -13.34 -28.35 -13.45
C VAL A 246 -12.45 -27.59 -12.48
N THR A 247 -11.16 -27.55 -12.79
CA THR A 247 -10.14 -26.82 -12.08
C THR A 247 -9.63 -25.64 -12.91
N LEU A 248 -9.09 -24.63 -12.24
CA LEU A 248 -8.42 -23.51 -12.90
C LEU A 248 -6.92 -23.82 -13.07
N ALA A 249 -6.36 -23.38 -14.19
CA ALA A 249 -4.92 -23.40 -14.41
C ALA A 249 -4.19 -22.69 -13.25
N ASP A 250 -3.03 -23.21 -12.86
CA ASP A 250 -2.29 -22.69 -11.70
C ASP A 250 -1.56 -21.39 -12.05
N THR A 251 -2.27 -20.27 -11.93
CA THR A 251 -1.71 -18.92 -11.94
C THR A 251 -1.40 -18.46 -10.51
N ASP A 252 -0.58 -17.42 -10.35
CA ASP A 252 -0.28 -16.89 -9.01
C ASP A 252 -1.54 -16.31 -8.33
N LEU A 253 -2.49 -15.77 -9.09
CA LEU A 253 -3.80 -15.34 -8.59
C LEU A 253 -4.61 -16.53 -8.04
N VAL A 254 -4.71 -17.62 -8.80
CA VAL A 254 -5.41 -18.85 -8.38
C VAL A 254 -4.76 -19.47 -7.15
N ARG A 255 -3.42 -19.55 -7.13
CA ARG A 255 -2.68 -20.10 -5.98
C ARG A 255 -2.91 -19.29 -4.71
N ARG A 256 -2.88 -17.95 -4.80
CA ARG A 256 -3.18 -17.07 -3.65
C ARG A 256 -4.61 -17.23 -3.18
N ALA A 257 -5.56 -17.31 -4.11
CA ALA A 257 -6.97 -17.51 -3.76
C ALA A 257 -7.20 -18.85 -3.05
N ARG A 258 -6.60 -19.94 -3.54
CA ARG A 258 -6.61 -21.26 -2.88
C ARG A 258 -5.99 -21.22 -1.49
N SER A 259 -4.86 -20.52 -1.33
CA SER A 259 -4.23 -20.36 -0.01
C SER A 259 -5.08 -19.55 0.98
N GLY A 260 -5.95 -18.68 0.47
CA GLY A 260 -6.96 -17.96 1.25
C GLY A 260 -8.22 -18.77 1.55
N GLY A 261 -8.27 -20.06 1.17
CA GLY A 261 -9.38 -20.97 1.46
C GLY A 261 -10.47 -21.03 0.38
N LEU A 262 -10.29 -20.36 -0.77
CA LEU A 262 -11.26 -20.40 -1.87
C LEU A 262 -11.03 -21.64 -2.75
N SER A 263 -12.07 -22.46 -2.92
CA SER A 263 -12.07 -23.59 -3.83
C SER A 263 -12.21 -23.15 -5.29
N ASP A 264 -11.76 -23.98 -6.24
CA ASP A 264 -11.92 -23.71 -7.67
C ASP A 264 -13.40 -23.52 -8.07
N LYS A 265 -14.33 -24.22 -7.40
CA LYS A 265 -15.77 -24.03 -7.61
C LYS A 265 -16.24 -22.64 -7.18
N GLU A 266 -15.78 -22.16 -6.04
CA GLU A 266 -16.09 -20.81 -5.56
C GLU A 266 -15.46 -19.74 -6.46
N LEU A 267 -14.23 -19.95 -6.91
CA LEU A 267 -13.56 -19.04 -7.85
C LEU A 267 -14.28 -18.98 -9.19
N ILE A 268 -14.69 -20.12 -9.73
CA ILE A 268 -15.48 -20.17 -10.96
C ILE A 268 -16.84 -19.49 -10.74
N ARG A 269 -17.50 -19.69 -9.58
CA ARG A 269 -18.77 -19.01 -9.27
C ARG A 269 -18.60 -17.49 -9.22
N LEU A 270 -17.64 -17.00 -8.43
CA LEU A 270 -17.33 -15.57 -8.30
C LEU A 270 -16.98 -14.94 -9.65
N SER A 271 -16.19 -15.64 -10.48
CA SER A 271 -15.86 -15.19 -11.83
C SER A 271 -17.10 -15.13 -12.74
N SER A 272 -18.06 -16.04 -12.56
CA SER A 272 -19.27 -16.09 -13.40
C SER A 272 -20.29 -15.03 -12.99
N GLU A 273 -20.39 -14.72 -11.70
CA GLU A 273 -21.18 -13.60 -11.17
C GLU A 273 -20.65 -12.25 -11.67
N PHE A 274 -19.32 -12.11 -11.81
CA PHE A 274 -18.68 -10.92 -12.37
C PHE A 274 -19.00 -10.71 -13.88
N VAL A 275 -19.11 -11.79 -14.65
CA VAL A 275 -19.44 -11.76 -16.10
C VAL A 275 -20.92 -11.44 -16.37
N MET A 276 -21.82 -11.74 -15.43
CA MET A 276 -23.26 -11.44 -15.57
C MET A 276 -23.61 -9.94 -15.50
N LEU A 277 -22.59 -9.06 -15.38
CA LEU A 277 -22.73 -7.61 -15.41
C LEU A 277 -22.80 -7.02 -16.83
N GLU A 278 -22.72 -7.86 -17.88
CA GLU A 278 -22.99 -7.43 -19.25
C GLU A 278 -24.49 -7.37 -19.55
N GLN A 279 -25.00 -6.17 -19.88
CA GLN A 279 -26.27 -6.07 -20.58
C GLN A 279 -26.09 -6.29 -22.11
N PRO A 280 -27.04 -6.95 -22.79
CA PRO A 280 -26.89 -7.33 -24.21
C PRO A 280 -26.87 -6.18 -25.24
N GLY A 281 -27.07 -4.92 -24.83
CA GLY A 281 -27.42 -3.84 -25.73
C GLY A 281 -26.27 -3.03 -26.37
N VAL A 282 -25.04 -3.14 -25.86
CA VAL A 282 -23.93 -2.24 -26.26
C VAL A 282 -23.01 -2.84 -27.34
N SER A 283 -22.94 -4.18 -27.41
CA SER A 283 -22.09 -4.90 -28.37
C SER A 283 -22.55 -4.73 -29.84
N GLU A 284 -23.80 -4.36 -30.06
CA GLU A 284 -24.36 -4.20 -31.42
C GLU A 284 -24.04 -2.83 -32.06
N MET A 285 -23.73 -1.80 -31.26
CA MET A 285 -23.43 -0.45 -31.76
C MET A 285 -21.97 -0.23 -32.18
N MET A 286 -21.02 -1.07 -31.75
CA MET A 286 -19.59 -0.89 -32.05
C MET A 286 -19.09 -1.68 -33.27
N LYS A 287 -19.92 -2.49 -33.93
CA LYS A 287 -19.53 -3.20 -35.16
C LYS A 287 -19.31 -2.28 -36.38
N THR A 288 -19.56 -0.98 -36.27
CA THR A 288 -19.47 -0.02 -37.39
C THR A 288 -18.30 0.96 -37.31
N SER A 289 -17.36 0.82 -36.36
CA SER A 289 -16.23 1.75 -36.24
C SER A 289 -14.90 1.03 -36.47
N GLN A 290 -14.35 1.12 -37.68
CA GLN A 290 -12.95 0.79 -37.93
C GLN A 290 -12.05 1.87 -37.32
N PRO A 291 -10.97 1.51 -36.60
CA PRO A 291 -9.98 2.46 -36.13
C PRO A 291 -8.96 2.77 -37.22
N THR A 292 -8.86 4.04 -37.61
CA THR A 292 -7.75 4.56 -38.41
C THR A 292 -6.54 4.73 -37.48
N VAL A 293 -5.60 3.78 -37.51
CA VAL A 293 -4.32 3.87 -36.76
C VAL A 293 -3.20 4.27 -37.73
N PRO A 294 -2.36 5.28 -37.42
CA PRO A 294 -1.17 5.60 -38.21
C PRO A 294 -0.10 4.48 -38.13
N GLU A 295 0.32 3.96 -39.29
CA GLU A 295 1.31 2.90 -39.47
C GLU A 295 2.75 3.37 -39.16
N GLU A 296 3.22 3.40 -37.92
CA GLU A 296 4.69 3.51 -37.69
C GLU A 296 5.28 2.70 -36.53
N HIS A 297 4.53 1.86 -35.81
CA HIS A 297 5.13 1.04 -34.74
C HIS A 297 4.69 -0.42 -34.89
N PRO A 298 5.64 -1.38 -35.06
CA PRO A 298 5.29 -2.80 -35.16
C PRO A 298 4.86 -3.29 -33.78
N PHE A 299 3.56 -3.20 -33.50
CA PHE A 299 2.95 -3.95 -32.42
C PHE A 299 3.17 -5.45 -32.70
N GLY A 300 3.64 -6.18 -31.69
CA GLY A 300 3.63 -7.65 -31.74
C GLY A 300 2.20 -8.16 -31.98
N PRO A 301 2.03 -9.41 -32.44
CA PRO A 301 0.71 -9.93 -32.79
C PRO A 301 -0.24 -9.73 -31.60
N ALA A 302 -1.31 -8.96 -31.84
CA ALA A 302 -2.42 -8.86 -30.93
C ALA A 302 -2.90 -10.29 -30.64
N GLY A 303 -3.00 -10.65 -29.36
CA GLY A 303 -3.57 -11.93 -28.97
C GLY A 303 -4.99 -12.05 -29.52
N ASP A 304 -5.41 -13.27 -29.84
CA ASP A 304 -6.78 -13.54 -30.27
C ASP A 304 -7.78 -12.98 -29.23
N PRO A 305 -8.85 -12.27 -29.66
CA PRO A 305 -9.86 -11.74 -28.77
C PRO A 305 -10.52 -12.88 -27.99
N SER A 306 -10.60 -12.72 -26.67
CA SER A 306 -11.19 -13.71 -25.78
C SER A 306 -12.72 -13.67 -25.90
N LYS A 307 -13.42 -14.74 -25.49
CA LYS A 307 -14.89 -14.86 -25.61
C LYS A 307 -15.69 -13.92 -24.67
N HIS A 308 -15.02 -13.03 -23.93
CA HIS A 308 -15.61 -12.15 -22.93
C HIS A 308 -15.05 -10.73 -23.09
N ASP A 309 -15.25 -10.13 -24.26
CA ASP A 309 -14.78 -8.77 -24.54
C ASP A 309 -15.71 -7.75 -23.87
N LEU A 310 -15.39 -7.38 -22.63
CA LEU A 310 -15.96 -6.21 -21.98
C LEU A 310 -15.86 -5.00 -22.91
N SER A 311 -16.90 -4.17 -22.96
CA SER A 311 -16.82 -2.90 -23.69
C SER A 311 -15.65 -2.07 -23.14
N LEU A 312 -14.90 -1.39 -24.02
CA LEU A 312 -13.77 -0.55 -23.60
C LEU A 312 -14.17 0.46 -22.49
N PRO A 313 -15.32 1.15 -22.55
CA PRO A 313 -15.79 1.99 -21.45
C PRO A 313 -15.97 1.25 -20.13
N THR A 314 -16.57 0.04 -20.16
CA THR A 314 -16.75 -0.79 -18.96
C THR A 314 -15.40 -1.20 -18.37
N TYR A 315 -14.48 -1.66 -19.23
CA TYR A 315 -13.13 -2.05 -18.84
C TYR A 315 -12.39 -0.89 -18.15
N VAL A 316 -12.36 0.30 -18.77
CA VAL A 316 -11.70 1.48 -18.19
C VAL A 316 -12.35 1.92 -16.89
N ASN A 317 -13.68 1.88 -16.78
CA ASN A 317 -14.39 2.21 -15.54
C ASN A 317 -14.03 1.26 -14.39
N LEU A 318 -13.92 -0.04 -14.65
CA LEU A 318 -13.51 -1.02 -13.64
C LEU A 318 -12.09 -0.75 -13.13
N LEU A 319 -11.15 -0.46 -14.04
CA LEU A 319 -9.78 -0.10 -13.66
C LEU A 319 -9.73 1.22 -12.88
N LYS A 320 -10.57 2.20 -13.24
CA LYS A 320 -10.71 3.44 -12.47
C LYS A 320 -11.13 3.16 -11.04
N LEU A 321 -12.09 2.26 -10.80
CA LEU A 321 -12.54 1.92 -9.45
C LEU A 321 -11.40 1.32 -8.61
N ASP A 322 -10.53 0.52 -9.22
CA ASP A 322 -9.35 -0.03 -8.53
C ASP A 322 -8.37 1.08 -8.10
N LEU A 323 -8.13 2.07 -8.96
CA LEU A 323 -7.28 3.22 -8.62
C LEU A 323 -7.92 4.13 -7.55
N VAL A 324 -9.23 4.35 -7.63
CA VAL A 324 -9.96 5.11 -6.60
C VAL A 324 -9.88 4.38 -5.25
N ASP A 325 -9.97 3.05 -5.23
CA ASP A 325 -9.85 2.28 -3.99
C ASP A 325 -8.46 2.40 -3.36
N ASP A 326 -7.40 2.36 -4.17
CA ASP A 326 -6.01 2.53 -3.73
C ASP A 326 -5.70 3.94 -3.18
N VAL A 327 -6.35 4.97 -3.72
CA VAL A 327 -6.11 6.37 -3.33
C VAL A 327 -7.00 6.81 -2.18
N CYS A 328 -8.29 6.52 -2.22
CA CYS A 328 -9.27 7.03 -1.26
C CYS A 328 -10.39 6.05 -0.94
N GLY A 329 -10.25 4.75 -1.23
CA GLY A 329 -11.26 3.75 -0.89
C GLY A 329 -11.28 3.35 0.58
N ASN A 330 -12.41 2.78 0.98
CA ASN A 330 -12.60 2.23 2.32
C ASN A 330 -11.84 0.91 2.55
N MET A 331 -11.55 0.15 1.49
CA MET A 331 -11.04 -1.22 1.64
C MET A 331 -9.52 -1.25 1.77
N ARG A 332 -8.80 -0.58 0.86
CA ARG A 332 -7.34 -0.68 0.81
C ARG A 332 -6.67 0.59 0.25
N PRO A 333 -6.76 1.75 0.94
CA PRO A 333 -6.20 3.01 0.45
C PRO A 333 -4.68 3.09 0.66
N LEU A 334 -3.90 2.20 0.03
CA LEU A 334 -2.44 2.16 0.23
C LEU A 334 -1.77 3.47 -0.15
N SER A 335 -2.18 4.12 -1.23
CA SER A 335 -1.61 5.40 -1.65
C SER A 335 -2.16 6.58 -0.84
N GLY A 336 -3.35 6.43 -0.25
CA GLY A 336 -3.98 7.46 0.60
C GLY A 336 -3.46 7.57 2.03
N LEU A 337 -2.66 6.59 2.48
CA LEU A 337 -2.11 6.52 3.83
C LEU A 337 -0.80 7.32 3.99
N ASN A 338 -0.70 8.02 5.12
CA ASN A 338 0.48 8.75 5.53
C ASN A 338 1.42 7.88 6.39
N TYR A 339 2.24 7.08 5.73
CA TYR A 339 3.21 6.18 6.38
C TYR A 339 4.25 6.89 7.25
N ASN A 340 4.57 8.14 6.94
CA ASN A 340 5.48 8.95 7.78
C ASN A 340 4.81 9.30 9.12
N SER A 341 3.53 9.67 9.09
CA SER A 341 2.75 9.94 10.30
C SER A 341 2.60 8.68 11.17
N ILE A 342 2.34 7.53 10.54
CA ILE A 342 2.28 6.25 11.25
C ILE A 342 3.64 5.91 11.89
N LEU A 343 4.75 6.11 11.18
CA LEU A 343 6.09 5.87 11.71
C LEU A 343 6.40 6.78 12.92
N VAL A 344 5.98 8.04 12.88
CA VAL A 344 6.04 8.95 14.03
C VAL A 344 5.27 8.38 15.21
N HIS A 345 4.06 7.86 14.97
CA HIS A 345 3.25 7.25 16.02
C HIS A 345 3.94 6.01 16.62
N CYS A 346 4.53 5.14 15.79
CA CYS A 346 5.31 3.99 16.27
C CYS A 346 6.46 4.40 17.20
N TYR A 347 7.21 5.46 16.86
CA TYR A 347 8.27 5.97 17.75
C TYR A 347 7.72 6.44 19.08
N TRP A 348 6.59 7.14 19.04
CA TRP A 348 6.00 7.68 20.24
C TRP A 348 5.45 6.58 21.17
N MET A 349 4.85 5.53 20.61
CA MET A 349 4.46 4.33 21.37
C MET A 349 5.68 3.70 22.05
N PHE A 350 6.77 3.47 21.32
CA PHE A 350 7.99 2.89 21.90
C PHE A 350 8.54 3.76 23.02
N ARG A 351 8.57 5.08 22.83
CA ARG A 351 9.01 6.00 23.88
C ARG A 351 8.16 5.87 25.14
N LYS A 352 6.83 5.80 25.01
CA LYS A 352 5.91 5.63 26.15
C LYS A 352 6.08 4.28 26.85
N ILE A 353 6.23 3.20 26.09
CA ILE A 353 6.52 1.86 26.62
C ILE A 353 7.84 1.88 27.39
N GLU A 354 8.91 2.40 26.79
CA GLU A 354 10.24 2.50 27.39
C GLU A 354 10.21 3.35 28.68
N GLU A 355 9.51 4.49 28.68
CA GLU A 355 9.36 5.36 29.86
C GLU A 355 8.63 4.64 31.01
N LYS A 356 7.49 3.98 30.73
CA LYS A 356 6.71 3.25 31.76
C LYS A 356 7.48 2.04 32.32
N LEU A 357 8.12 1.25 31.46
CA LEU A 357 8.90 0.07 31.89
C LEU A 357 10.14 0.47 32.69
N LYS A 358 10.81 1.55 32.29
CA LYS A 358 11.95 2.09 33.04
C LYS A 358 11.54 2.57 34.43
N ALA A 359 10.38 3.22 34.55
CA ALA A 359 9.86 3.67 35.85
C ALA A 359 9.53 2.51 36.81
N ARG A 360 9.24 1.32 36.27
CA ARG A 360 8.99 0.09 37.04
C ARG A 360 10.22 -0.79 37.23
N TYR A 361 11.39 -0.37 36.74
CA TYR A 361 12.61 -1.18 36.75
C TYR A 361 12.43 -2.57 36.11
N ASN A 362 11.59 -2.65 35.06
CA ASN A 362 11.24 -3.94 34.45
C ASN A 362 12.49 -4.66 33.90
N GLN A 363 12.61 -5.94 34.22
CA GLN A 363 13.80 -6.74 33.93
C GLN A 363 13.94 -7.06 32.43
N THR A 364 12.83 -7.31 31.73
CA THR A 364 12.84 -7.58 30.28
C THR A 364 13.36 -6.37 29.50
N TRP A 365 12.89 -5.18 29.87
CA TRP A 365 13.40 -3.92 29.31
C TRP A 365 14.90 -3.75 29.63
N ALA A 366 15.31 -3.93 30.88
CA ALA A 366 16.71 -3.74 31.28
C ALA A 366 17.65 -4.68 30.50
N GLN A 367 17.29 -5.96 30.36
CA GLN A 367 18.09 -6.94 29.62
C GLN A 367 18.24 -6.57 28.14
N ALA A 368 17.15 -6.12 27.49
CA ALA A 368 17.17 -5.77 26.07
C ALA A 368 17.99 -4.50 25.78
N TYR A 369 17.94 -3.50 26.67
CA TYR A 369 18.59 -2.20 26.43
C TYR A 369 20.01 -2.10 26.99
N LEU A 370 20.37 -2.89 28.01
CA LEU A 370 21.71 -2.93 28.59
C LEU A 370 22.60 -4.02 27.96
N GLY A 371 22.00 -5.02 27.29
CA GLY A 371 22.72 -6.07 26.59
C GLY A 371 23.44 -5.57 25.34
N GLN A 372 24.58 -6.19 25.02
CA GLN A 372 25.21 -6.04 23.70
C GLN A 372 24.60 -7.07 22.74
N CYS A 373 23.91 -6.59 21.70
CA CYS A 373 23.36 -7.43 20.65
C CYS A 373 23.63 -6.80 19.27
N ALA A 374 23.69 -7.65 18.24
CA ALA A 374 23.81 -7.20 16.85
C ALA A 374 22.50 -6.61 16.29
N LEU A 375 21.36 -6.96 16.90
CA LEU A 375 20.05 -6.39 16.58
C LEU A 375 19.86 -5.04 17.28
N THR A 376 18.88 -4.28 16.80
CA THR A 376 18.51 -3.01 17.44
C THR A 376 17.85 -3.30 18.79
N GLN A 377 18.02 -2.38 19.75
CA GLN A 377 17.47 -2.58 21.11
C GLN A 377 15.96 -2.84 21.10
N ARG A 378 15.21 -2.16 20.20
CA ARG A 378 13.76 -2.33 20.05
C ARG A 378 13.38 -3.68 19.45
N GLU A 379 14.17 -4.23 18.52
CA GLU A 379 13.96 -5.60 18.02
C GLU A 379 14.20 -6.63 19.13
N VAL A 380 15.32 -6.52 19.86
CA VAL A 380 15.64 -7.43 20.98
C VAL A 380 14.55 -7.38 22.05
N PHE A 381 14.14 -6.17 22.44
CA PHE A 381 13.06 -5.96 23.39
C PHE A 381 11.76 -6.59 22.92
N THR A 382 11.39 -6.39 21.66
CA THR A 382 10.15 -6.94 21.10
C THR A 382 10.18 -8.45 21.10
N VAL A 383 11.28 -9.08 20.66
CA VAL A 383 11.44 -10.54 20.72
C VAL A 383 11.27 -11.06 22.15
N ALA A 384 11.88 -10.39 23.12
CA ALA A 384 11.79 -10.78 24.54
C ALA A 384 10.34 -10.64 25.08
N ALA A 385 9.66 -9.54 24.77
CA ALA A 385 8.27 -9.31 25.15
C ALA A 385 7.32 -10.36 24.55
N LEU A 386 7.50 -10.70 23.26
CA LEU A 386 6.71 -11.71 22.57
C LEU A 386 6.94 -13.13 23.11
N GLY A 387 8.08 -13.37 23.76
CA GLY A 387 8.34 -14.62 24.48
C GLY A 387 7.42 -14.85 25.67
N GLY A 388 6.73 -13.80 26.17
CA GLY A 388 5.66 -13.91 27.14
C GLY A 388 6.06 -14.40 28.53
N ARG A 389 7.36 -14.35 28.86
CA ARG A 389 7.90 -14.76 30.17
C ARG A 389 7.73 -13.70 31.26
N ASP A 390 7.35 -12.49 30.86
CA ASP A 390 7.20 -11.33 31.73
C ASP A 390 5.79 -10.73 31.54
N PRO A 391 4.82 -11.09 32.40
CA PRO A 391 3.46 -10.61 32.30
C PRO A 391 3.34 -9.12 32.61
N GLU A 392 4.18 -8.57 33.50
CA GLU A 392 4.20 -7.13 33.81
C GLU A 392 4.57 -6.31 32.57
N CYS A 393 5.56 -6.79 31.81
CA CYS A 393 5.95 -6.15 30.55
C CYS A 393 4.78 -6.09 29.57
N LEU A 394 4.07 -7.21 29.37
CA LEU A 394 2.93 -7.26 28.46
C LEU A 394 1.76 -6.39 28.94
N GLU A 395 1.51 -6.31 30.24
CA GLU A 395 0.49 -5.43 30.82
C GLU A 395 0.79 -3.94 30.56
N VAL A 396 2.05 -3.53 30.74
CA VAL A 396 2.47 -2.14 30.44
C VAL A 396 2.32 -1.84 28.95
N ILE A 397 2.71 -2.77 28.08
CA ILE A 397 2.54 -2.60 26.63
C ILE A 397 1.05 -2.51 26.28
N ALA A 398 0.22 -3.40 26.80
CA ALA A 398 -1.24 -3.38 26.61
C ALA A 398 -1.84 -2.02 27.01
N GLY A 399 -1.49 -1.53 28.21
CA GLY A 399 -1.95 -0.23 28.68
C GLY A 399 -1.51 0.96 27.83
N VAL A 400 -0.36 0.86 27.13
CA VAL A 400 0.02 1.88 26.13
C VAL A 400 -0.81 1.77 24.85
N PHE A 401 -1.11 0.56 24.37
CA PHE A 401 -1.96 0.37 23.19
C PHE A 401 -3.40 0.85 23.43
N GLU A 402 -3.93 0.68 24.64
CA GLU A 402 -5.26 1.18 24.99
C GLU A 402 -5.29 2.70 25.20
N GLU A 403 -4.25 3.28 25.82
CA GLU A 403 -4.12 4.72 25.98
C GLU A 403 -3.90 5.43 24.63
N GLN A 404 -3.18 4.76 23.73
CA GLN A 404 -2.75 5.28 22.44
C GLN A 404 -3.33 4.44 21.31
N SER A 405 -4.65 4.57 21.16
CA SER A 405 -5.43 3.93 20.09
C SER A 405 -5.62 4.92 18.93
N PRO A 406 -4.64 5.04 18.01
CA PRO A 406 -4.77 5.96 16.87
C PRO A 406 -5.91 5.53 15.96
N GLY A 407 -6.70 6.52 15.53
CA GLY A 407 -7.71 6.30 14.51
C GLY A 407 -7.06 6.04 13.15
N PHE A 408 -7.63 5.14 12.37
CA PHE A 408 -7.18 4.91 10.98
C PHE A 408 -7.24 6.21 10.16
N MET A 409 -8.32 6.98 10.31
CA MET A 409 -8.54 8.26 9.62
C MET A 409 -7.61 9.40 10.08
N ASP A 410 -6.86 9.23 11.17
CA ASP A 410 -5.86 10.22 11.59
C ASP A 410 -4.60 10.17 10.73
N HIS A 411 -4.42 9.05 10.01
CA HIS A 411 -3.28 8.81 9.14
C HIS A 411 -3.65 8.79 7.65
N ILE A 412 -4.87 9.16 7.28
CA ILE A 412 -5.30 9.32 5.89
C ILE A 412 -5.13 10.79 5.47
N TYR A 413 -4.69 11.03 4.24
CA TYR A 413 -4.50 12.40 3.72
C TYR A 413 -5.84 13.16 3.53
N TRP A 414 -6.93 12.42 3.42
CA TRP A 414 -8.28 12.91 3.17
C TRP A 414 -9.13 12.91 4.44
N ASP A 415 -10.16 13.76 4.46
CA ASP A 415 -11.11 13.82 5.59
C ASP A 415 -12.11 12.66 5.59
N THR A 416 -12.38 12.09 4.42
CA THR A 416 -13.32 11.00 4.22
C THR A 416 -12.76 10.02 3.21
N LEU A 417 -13.19 8.77 3.33
CA LEU A 417 -12.92 7.72 2.35
C LEU A 417 -14.19 7.45 1.55
N SER A 418 -14.00 7.08 0.30
CA SER A 418 -15.08 6.80 -0.64
C SER A 418 -15.63 5.41 -0.39
N ASP A 419 -16.95 5.31 -0.25
CA ASP A 419 -17.63 4.03 -0.31
C ASP A 419 -17.90 3.65 -1.77
N ILE A 420 -17.00 2.84 -2.32
CA ILE A 420 -17.02 2.42 -3.72
C ILE A 420 -17.90 1.17 -3.91
N SER A 421 -18.37 0.55 -2.83
CA SER A 421 -19.19 -0.68 -2.88
C SER A 421 -20.48 -0.46 -3.70
N GLY A 422 -21.18 0.65 -3.46
CA GLY A 422 -22.37 1.03 -4.23
C GLY A 422 -22.05 1.48 -5.67
N GLN A 423 -20.85 2.01 -5.94
CA GLN A 423 -20.45 2.40 -7.30
C GLN A 423 -20.10 1.20 -8.18
N ARG A 424 -19.61 0.10 -7.58
CA ARG A 424 -19.44 -1.19 -8.28
C ARG A 424 -20.80 -1.75 -8.72
N GLU A 425 -21.84 -1.60 -7.89
CA GLU A 425 -23.22 -2.00 -8.23
C GLU A 425 -23.89 -1.08 -9.27
N ILE A 426 -23.56 0.22 -9.29
CA ILE A 426 -24.07 1.18 -10.30
C ILE A 426 -23.38 1.00 -11.66
N ALA A 427 -22.05 0.84 -11.68
CA ALA A 427 -21.32 0.47 -12.89
C ALA A 427 -21.78 -0.88 -13.46
N ALA A 428 -22.27 -1.76 -12.59
CA ALA A 428 -22.91 -3.04 -12.88
C ALA A 428 -24.38 -2.94 -13.37
N SER A 429 -25.14 -1.93 -12.93
CA SER A 429 -26.59 -1.83 -13.23
C SER A 429 -26.91 -0.88 -14.39
N GLY A 430 -25.96 -0.04 -14.83
CA GLY A 430 -26.08 0.76 -16.06
C GLY A 430 -27.23 1.78 -16.08
N ASP A 431 -27.88 2.03 -14.94
CA ASP A 431 -29.06 2.89 -14.86
C ASP A 431 -28.65 4.33 -14.56
N ASP A 432 -28.00 4.97 -15.54
CA ASP A 432 -27.97 6.44 -15.61
C ASP A 432 -28.24 6.91 -17.05
N LYS A 433 -29.46 6.66 -17.50
CA LYS A 433 -30.12 7.61 -18.41
C LYS A 433 -30.69 8.70 -17.51
N THR A 434 -30.08 9.89 -17.54
CA THR A 434 -30.52 11.16 -16.93
C THR A 434 -29.86 11.57 -15.61
N ARG A 435 -28.54 11.79 -15.63
CA ARG A 435 -27.94 13.03 -15.10
C ARG A 435 -26.66 13.39 -15.85
N SER A 436 -26.79 14.31 -16.81
CA SER A 436 -25.66 15.06 -17.34
C SER A 436 -25.06 15.91 -16.20
N SER A 437 -24.09 15.35 -15.48
CA SER A 437 -23.17 16.14 -14.66
C SER A 437 -22.16 16.83 -15.60
N PRO A 438 -21.84 18.12 -15.44
CA PRO A 438 -20.97 18.85 -16.37
C PRO A 438 -19.49 18.42 -16.39
N ASP A 439 -19.07 17.50 -15.51
CA ASP A 439 -17.63 17.24 -15.25
C ASP A 439 -17.10 15.93 -15.83
N SER A 440 -17.55 15.55 -17.04
CA SER A 440 -16.97 14.44 -17.78
C SER A 440 -15.82 14.92 -18.68
N CYS A 441 -14.67 15.22 -18.09
CA CYS A 441 -13.42 15.28 -18.83
C CYS A 441 -12.89 13.85 -18.99
N THR A 442 -13.47 13.12 -19.95
CA THR A 442 -12.90 11.87 -20.46
C THR A 442 -12.24 12.24 -21.78
N ILE A 443 -10.94 12.52 -21.77
CA ILE A 443 -10.16 12.70 -23.00
C ILE A 443 -9.19 11.52 -23.07
N MET A 444 -9.20 10.88 -24.25
CA MET A 444 -8.44 9.70 -24.66
C MET A 444 -6.95 9.79 -24.41
#